data_AF-B4VII9-F1
#
_entry.id   AF-B4VII9-F1
#
_cell.length_a   1.000
_cell.length_b   1.000
_cell.length_c   1.000
_cell.angle_alpha   90.00
_cell.angle_beta   90.00
_cell.angle_gamma   90.00
#
_symmetry.space_group_name_H-M   'P 1'
#
loop_
_entity.id
_entity.type
_entity.pdbx_description
1 polymer ?
#
loop_
_entity_poly.entity_id
_entity_poly.type
_entity_poly.pdbx_seq_one_letter_code
_entity_poly.pdbx_strand_id
1 'polypeptide(L)' 'MHRAKEQAQIRLRNSIQASTTARVLPRNPLPPDQYYLEGVGYLIGDITCRFNARSAYIRCAVNPLGPCDNCCDYQPRES' A
#
# COMPACT_ATOMS: atom_id res chain seq x y z
N MET A 1 44.85 22.77 -15.22
CA MET A 1 44.72 21.34 -14.84
C MET A 1 44.10 21.12 -13.46
N HIS A 2 44.54 21.82 -12.40
CA HIS A 2 44.06 21.58 -11.03
C HIS A 2 42.56 21.90 -10.80
N ARG A 3 42.10 23.02 -11.35
CA ARG A 3 40.71 23.51 -11.24
C ARG A 3 39.67 22.57 -11.86
N ALA A 4 40.04 21.89 -12.95
CA ALA A 4 39.17 20.93 -13.64
C ALA A 4 38.99 19.64 -12.81
N LYS A 5 40.05 19.18 -12.12
CA LYS A 5 39.96 18.04 -11.18
C LYS A 5 39.08 18.37 -9.99
N GLU A 6 39.21 19.57 -9.45
CA GLU A 6 38.44 20.03 -8.30
C GLU A 6 36.94 20.16 -8.63
N GLN A 7 36.61 20.69 -9.81
CA GLN A 7 35.25 20.70 -10.32
C GLN A 7 34.67 19.29 -10.53
N ALA A 8 35.47 18.35 -11.06
CA ALA A 8 35.05 16.97 -11.22
C ALA A 8 34.78 16.29 -9.86
N GLN A 9 35.61 16.56 -8.84
CA GLN A 9 35.41 16.04 -7.49
C GLN A 9 34.15 16.59 -6.82
N ILE A 10 33.87 17.89 -6.97
CA ILE A 10 32.64 18.51 -6.43
C ILE A 10 31.40 17.89 -7.09
N ARG A 11 31.42 17.70 -8.42
CA ARG A 11 30.33 17.05 -9.15
C ARG A 11 30.10 15.62 -8.68
N LEU A 12 31.17 14.85 -8.52
CA LEU A 12 31.08 13.47 -8.02
C LEU A 12 30.50 13.44 -6.59
N ARG A 13 31.00 14.29 -5.69
CA ARG A 13 30.51 14.39 -4.30
C ARG A 13 29.03 14.76 -4.23
N ASN A 14 28.59 15.73 -5.01
CA ASN A 14 27.19 16.16 -5.06
C ASN A 14 26.28 15.06 -5.61
N SER A 15 26.74 14.28 -6.59
CA SER A 15 25.98 13.14 -7.13
C SER A 15 25.77 12.03 -6.09
N ILE A 16 26.79 11.71 -5.28
CA ILE A 16 26.68 10.70 -4.21
C ILE A 16 25.70 11.15 -3.11
N GLN A 17 25.72 12.44 -2.72
CA GLN A 17 24.77 12.97 -1.74
C GLN A 17 23.32 12.97 -2.24
N ALA A 18 23.10 13.25 -3.53
CA ALA A 18 21.77 13.18 -4.13
C ALA A 18 21.18 11.76 -4.09
N SER A 19 22.02 10.71 -4.17
CA SER A 19 21.59 9.31 -4.06
C SER A 19 21.14 8.92 -2.65
N THR A 20 21.79 9.46 -1.61
CA THR A 20 21.45 9.16 -0.20
C THR A 20 20.15 9.80 0.27
N THR A 21 19.64 10.77 -0.48
CA THR A 21 18.32 11.37 -0.27
C THR A 21 17.28 10.75 -1.21
N ALA A 22 17.43 9.47 -1.56
CA ALA A 22 16.34 8.67 -2.08
C ALA A 22 15.18 8.82 -1.10
N ARG A 23 14.20 9.66 -1.47
CA ARG A 23 13.01 9.91 -0.67
C ARG A 23 12.33 8.56 -0.53
N VAL A 24 12.48 7.93 0.63
CA VAL A 24 11.63 6.81 1.03
C VAL A 24 10.24 7.42 1.04
N LEU A 25 9.52 7.24 -0.08
CA LEU A 25 8.12 7.60 -0.13
C LEU A 25 7.47 6.87 1.06
N PRO A 26 6.68 7.57 1.89
CA PRO A 26 5.97 6.90 2.96
C PRO A 26 5.18 5.76 2.31
N ARG A 27 5.57 4.53 2.62
CA ARG A 27 4.82 3.35 2.21
C ARG A 27 3.44 3.55 2.82
N ASN A 28 2.41 3.64 1.98
CA ASN A 28 1.05 3.79 2.47
C ASN A 28 0.80 2.67 3.49
N PRO A 29 0.34 2.97 4.71
CA PRO A 29 0.08 1.94 5.70
C PRO A 29 -0.85 0.90 5.08
N LEU A 30 -0.55 -0.39 5.33
CA LEU A 30 -1.48 -1.44 4.95
C LEU A 30 -2.82 -1.18 5.66
N PRO A 31 -3.96 -1.46 5.00
CA PRO A 31 -5.25 -1.37 5.66
C PRO A 31 -5.24 -2.19 6.96
N PRO A 32 -5.73 -1.65 8.09
CA PRO A 32 -5.70 -2.35 9.38
C PRO A 32 -6.52 -3.64 9.38
N ASP A 33 -7.46 -3.76 8.43
CA ASP A 33 -8.33 -4.91 8.21
C ASP A 33 -7.78 -5.89 7.17
N GLN A 34 -6.50 -5.81 6.81
CA GLN A 34 -5.88 -6.74 5.87
C GLN A 34 -5.47 -8.06 6.54
N TYR A 35 -5.85 -9.19 5.96
CA TYR A 35 -5.43 -10.53 6.39
C TYR A 35 -5.20 -11.46 5.19
N TYR A 36 -4.51 -12.57 5.43
CA TYR A 36 -4.26 -13.60 4.42
C TYR A 36 -5.20 -14.78 4.65
N LEU A 37 -5.84 -15.25 3.58
CA LEU A 37 -6.61 -16.49 3.58
C LEU A 37 -5.99 -17.48 2.59
N GLU A 38 -5.71 -18.69 3.09
CA GLU A 38 -5.13 -19.76 2.29
C GLU A 38 -6.01 -20.09 1.07
N GLY A 39 -5.37 -20.23 -0.10
CA GLY A 39 -6.05 -20.48 -1.37
C GLY A 39 -6.73 -19.25 -2.00
N VAL A 40 -6.74 -18.09 -1.35
CA VAL A 40 -7.34 -16.85 -1.89
C VAL A 40 -6.33 -15.73 -2.02
N GLY A 41 -5.44 -15.56 -1.03
CA GLY A 41 -4.46 -14.47 -1.00
C GLY A 41 -4.78 -13.44 0.08
N TYR A 42 -4.38 -12.19 -0.14
CA TYR A 42 -4.68 -11.09 0.78
C TYR A 42 -6.07 -10.52 0.54
N LEU A 43 -6.78 -10.23 1.63
CA LEU A 43 -8.13 -9.68 1.63
C LEU A 43 -8.19 -8.49 2.59
N ILE A 44 -9.14 -7.59 2.34
CA ILE A 44 -9.57 -6.55 3.27
C ILE A 44 -11.09 -6.66 3.49
N GLY A 45 -11.57 -6.10 4.59
CA GLY A 45 -12.98 -6.15 4.99
C GLY A 45 -13.41 -7.50 5.59
N ASP A 46 -14.62 -7.51 6.16
CA ASP A 46 -15.19 -8.66 6.86
C ASP A 46 -15.57 -9.81 5.90
N ILE A 47 -14.96 -10.99 6.08
CA ILE A 47 -15.24 -12.18 5.25
C ILE A 47 -16.56 -12.87 5.55
N THR A 48 -17.15 -12.57 6.70
CA THR A 48 -18.47 -13.08 7.07
C THR A 48 -19.57 -12.38 6.28
N CYS A 49 -19.29 -11.25 5.64
CA CYS A 49 -20.20 -10.59 4.71
C CYS A 49 -20.28 -11.34 3.37
N ARG A 50 -21.49 -11.67 2.94
CA ARG A 50 -21.81 -12.27 1.62
C ARG A 50 -21.31 -11.43 0.45
N PHE A 51 -21.20 -10.11 0.62
CA PHE A 51 -20.74 -9.17 -0.41
C PHE A 51 -19.24 -8.83 -0.32
N ASN A 52 -18.47 -9.49 0.55
CA ASN A 52 -17.02 -9.32 0.57
C ASN A 52 -16.43 -9.58 -0.83
N ALA A 53 -15.61 -8.67 -1.33
CA ALA A 53 -15.09 -8.73 -2.70
C ALA A 53 -13.93 -9.71 -2.89
N ARG A 54 -13.47 -10.36 -1.81
CA ARG A 54 -12.30 -11.26 -1.77
C ARG A 54 -11.06 -10.66 -2.43
N SER A 55 -10.82 -9.39 -2.16
CA SER A 55 -9.78 -8.57 -2.79
C SER A 55 -8.92 -7.89 -1.74
N ALA A 56 -7.63 -7.70 -2.05
CA ALA A 56 -6.70 -6.92 -1.21
C ALA A 56 -6.95 -5.41 -1.27
N TYR A 57 -7.78 -4.94 -2.21
CA TYR A 57 -7.96 -3.52 -2.52
C TYR A 57 -9.41 -3.05 -2.39
N ILE A 58 -10.38 -3.96 -2.44
CA ILE A 58 -11.80 -3.65 -2.41
C ILE A 58 -12.44 -4.45 -1.26
N ARG A 59 -13.14 -3.78 -0.35
CA ARG A 59 -13.80 -4.41 0.81
C ARG A 59 -15.08 -5.14 0.42
N CYS A 60 -15.98 -4.44 -0.26
CA CYS A 60 -17.34 -4.91 -0.55
C CYS A 60 -17.69 -4.61 -2.01
N ALA A 61 -18.31 -5.57 -2.71
CA ALA A 61 -18.68 -5.41 -4.11
C ALA A 61 -19.76 -4.34 -4.33
N VAL A 62 -20.68 -4.18 -3.36
CA VAL A 62 -21.79 -3.22 -3.44
C VAL A 62 -21.49 -1.89 -2.73
N ASN A 63 -20.53 -1.89 -1.81
CA ASN A 63 -20.05 -0.68 -1.12
C ASN A 63 -18.52 -0.61 -1.13
N PRO A 64 -17.89 -0.33 -2.29
CA PRO A 64 -16.44 -0.39 -2.46
C PRO A 64 -15.68 0.68 -1.67
N LEU A 65 -16.34 1.79 -1.28
CA LEU A 65 -15.73 2.93 -0.58
C LEU A 65 -15.97 2.93 0.94
N GLY A 66 -16.92 2.15 1.44
CA GLY A 66 -17.35 2.20 2.84
C GLY A 66 -16.54 1.32 3.80
N PRO A 67 -16.45 1.71 5.09
CA PRO A 67 -15.96 0.83 6.14
C PRO A 67 -16.96 -0.30 6.44
N CYS A 68 -16.48 -1.43 6.95
CA CYS A 68 -17.33 -2.58 7.31
C CYS A 68 -18.21 -2.31 8.55
N ASP A 69 -17.76 -1.47 9.49
CA ASP A 69 -18.36 -1.32 10.82
C ASP A 69 -19.79 -0.78 10.88
N ASN A 70 -20.36 -0.28 9.76
CA ASN A 70 -21.77 0.12 9.65
C ASN A 70 -22.30 -0.04 8.22
N CYS A 71 -21.88 -1.09 7.50
CA CYS A 71 -22.32 -1.28 6.12
C CYS A 71 -23.83 -1.60 6.06
N CYS A 72 -24.64 -0.70 5.48
CA CYS A 72 -26.09 -0.90 5.30
C CYS A 72 -26.42 -2.15 4.47
N ASP A 73 -25.51 -2.56 3.59
CA ASP A 73 -25.67 -3.73 2.74
C ASP A 73 -25.15 -5.02 3.38
N TYR A 74 -24.68 -4.99 4.63
CA TYR A 74 -24.13 -6.18 5.27
C TYR A 74 -25.16 -7.31 5.29
N GLN A 75 -24.78 -8.46 4.75
CA GLN A 75 -25.53 -9.71 4.85
C GLN A 75 -24.58 -10.80 5.32
N PRO A 76 -24.91 -11.55 6.37
CA PRO A 76 -24.07 -12.66 6.80
C PRO A 76 -24.06 -13.75 5.72
N ARG A 77 -22.91 -14.39 5.56
CA ARG A 77 -22.76 -15.57 4.70
C ARG A 77 -23.37 -16.77 5.41
N GLU A 78 -24.25 -17.48 4.71
CA GLU A 78 -24.80 -18.75 5.20
C GLU A 78 -23.67 -19.79 5.28
N SER A 79 -23.59 -20.50 6.41
CA SER A 79 -22.56 -21.50 6.74
C SER A 79 -22.72 -22.79 5.94
#